data_AF-A0A953CW06-F1
#
_entry.id   AF-A0A953CW06-F1
#
_cell.length_a   1.000
_cell.length_b   1.000
_cell.length_c   1.000
_cell.angle_alpha   90.00
_cell.angle_beta   90.00
_cell.angle_gamma   90.00
#
_symmetry.space_group_name_H-M   'P 1'
#
loop_
_entity.id
_entity.type
_entity.pdbx_description
1 polymer ?
#
loop_
_entity_poly.entity_id
_entity_poly.type
_entity_poly.pdbx_seq_one_letter_code
_entity_poly.pdbx_strand_id
1 'polypeptide(L)'
;MLAHNLTTQQIAAARSLANEGRTAEAWQYLSFHGDSYADNAAAVTGLPKAGAFGEQMNVLVREHWDLTAGRGAYEAKFETVAREHLSNYLNIISQGPNFPTSEQIEQSYRDAVINNGLPVKTAIDGVITQSILSYLVDWPFLLRLENERVVPSTVFDDITMLEASASLYMTGHMTLLALM
;
A
#
# COMPACT_ATOMS: atom_id res chain seq x y z
N MET A 1 12.28 13.32 8.31
CA MET A 1 12.79 11.97 7.99
C MET A 1 13.10 11.26 9.30
N LEU A 2 12.40 10.16 9.55
CA LEU A 2 12.49 9.35 10.77
C LEU A 2 13.51 8.22 10.57
N ALA A 3 14.43 8.05 11.51
CA ALA A 3 15.41 6.96 11.44
C ALA A 3 14.75 5.58 11.66
N HIS A 4 15.09 4.59 10.83
CA HIS A 4 14.52 3.24 10.92
C HIS A 4 15.24 2.34 11.92
N ASN A 5 16.49 2.64 12.29
CA ASN A 5 17.34 1.86 13.23
C ASN A 5 17.54 0.35 12.92
N LEU A 6 16.99 -0.15 11.81
CA LEU A 6 17.26 -1.48 11.27
C LEU A 6 18.76 -1.70 10.98
N THR A 7 19.27 -2.88 11.35
CA THR A 7 20.60 -3.35 10.96
C THR A 7 20.59 -3.88 9.53
N THR A 8 21.78 -3.99 8.92
CA THR A 8 21.94 -4.63 7.61
C THR A 8 21.43 -6.08 7.62
N GLN A 9 21.59 -6.81 8.74
CA GLN A 9 21.07 -8.18 8.88
C GLN A 9 19.55 -8.22 8.91
N GLN A 10 18.88 -7.26 9.56
CA GLN A 10 17.42 -7.18 9.59
C GLN A 10 16.85 -6.86 8.20
N ILE A 11 17.45 -5.91 7.47
CA ILE A 11 17.05 -5.61 6.09
C ILE A 11 17.27 -6.83 5.18
N ALA A 12 18.39 -7.55 5.35
CA ALA A 12 18.67 -8.77 4.59
C ALA A 12 17.67 -9.90 4.90
N ALA A 13 17.24 -10.06 6.16
CA ALA A 13 16.24 -11.04 6.55
C ALA A 13 14.87 -10.76 5.90
N ALA A 14 14.41 -9.50 5.94
CA ALA A 14 13.18 -9.09 5.25
C ALA A 14 13.27 -9.35 3.74
N ARG A 15 14.43 -9.09 3.13
CA ARG A 15 14.69 -9.36 1.72
C ARG A 15 14.68 -10.86 1.38
N SER A 16 15.18 -11.73 2.28
CA SER A 16 15.09 -13.19 2.11
C SER A 16 13.64 -13.65 2.05
N LEU A 17 12.82 -13.19 2.99
CA LEU A 17 11.38 -13.49 3.02
C LEU A 17 10.69 -13.05 1.73
N ALA A 18 10.98 -11.84 1.24
CA ALA A 18 10.45 -11.33 -0.03
C ALA A 18 10.85 -12.22 -1.22
N ASN A 19 12.11 -12.63 -1.29
CA ASN A 19 12.64 -13.49 -2.36
C ASN A 19 12.05 -14.91 -2.33
N GLU A 20 11.64 -15.39 -1.16
CA GLU A 20 10.93 -16.67 -0.98
C GLU A 20 9.43 -16.58 -1.32
N GLY A 21 8.94 -15.42 -1.77
CA GLY A 21 7.52 -15.18 -2.03
C GLY A 21 6.69 -14.92 -0.78
N ARG A 22 7.32 -14.79 0.39
CA ARG A 22 6.68 -14.60 1.70
C ARG A 22 6.45 -13.11 1.98
N THR A 23 5.75 -12.43 1.08
CA THR A 23 5.56 -10.98 1.08
C THR A 23 4.95 -10.45 2.37
N ALA A 24 3.86 -11.05 2.84
CA ALA A 24 3.19 -10.61 4.07
C ALA A 24 4.07 -10.78 5.32
N GLU A 25 4.86 -11.85 5.35
CA GLU A 25 5.75 -12.15 6.47
C GLU A 25 6.96 -11.21 6.49
N ALA A 26 7.43 -10.77 5.32
CA ALA A 26 8.45 -9.73 5.22
C ALA A 26 7.96 -8.38 5.76
N TRP A 27 6.72 -7.98 5.42
CA TRP A 27 6.10 -6.80 6.02
C TRP A 27 5.93 -6.94 7.53
N GLN A 28 5.44 -8.09 7.99
CA GLN A 28 5.30 -8.36 9.43
C GLN A 28 6.65 -8.31 10.17
N TYR A 29 7.73 -8.76 9.53
CA TYR A 29 9.08 -8.69 10.07
C TYR A 29 9.54 -7.23 10.24
N LEU A 30 9.30 -6.37 9.25
CA LEU A 30 9.60 -4.93 9.37
C LEU A 30 8.77 -4.27 10.48
N SER A 31 7.48 -4.64 10.58
CA SER A 31 6.60 -4.16 11.65
C SER A 31 7.11 -4.55 13.04
N PHE A 32 7.53 -5.80 13.22
CA PHE A 32 8.13 -6.28 14.47
C PHE A 32 9.40 -5.49 14.85
N HIS A 33 10.10 -4.93 13.87
CA HIS A 33 11.29 -4.11 14.07
C HIS A 33 11.02 -2.59 14.07
N GLY A 34 9.76 -2.19 14.23
CA GLY A 34 9.39 -0.81 14.54
C GLY A 34 8.80 -0.01 13.38
N ASP A 35 8.49 -0.64 12.24
CA ASP A 35 7.82 0.03 11.12
C ASP A 35 6.30 -0.03 11.23
N SER A 36 5.66 1.03 11.72
CA SER A 36 4.20 1.04 11.94
C SER A 36 3.39 0.87 10.66
N TYR A 37 3.87 1.41 9.53
CA TYR A 37 3.23 1.27 8.22
C TYR A 37 3.19 -0.20 7.76
N ALA A 38 4.25 -0.95 8.04
CA ALA A 38 4.40 -2.33 7.60
C ALA A 38 3.35 -3.29 8.23
N ASP A 39 2.74 -2.92 9.35
CA ASP A 39 1.65 -3.70 9.96
C ASP A 39 0.41 -3.76 9.05
N ASN A 40 -0.01 -2.59 8.53
CA ASN A 40 -1.11 -2.50 7.58
C ASN A 40 -0.77 -3.16 6.24
N ALA A 41 0.47 -3.02 5.77
CA ALA A 41 0.93 -3.69 4.56
C ALA A 41 0.88 -5.23 4.71
N ALA A 42 1.27 -5.77 5.87
CA ALA A 42 1.17 -7.19 6.17
C ALA A 42 -0.29 -7.70 6.17
N ALA A 43 -1.21 -6.91 6.74
CA ALA A 43 -2.64 -7.22 6.78
C ALA A 43 -3.27 -7.32 5.38
N VAL A 44 -2.94 -6.39 4.49
CA VAL A 44 -3.49 -6.32 3.12
C VAL A 44 -2.85 -7.36 2.19
N THR A 45 -1.65 -7.86 2.52
CA THR A 45 -0.91 -8.83 1.70
C THR A 45 -1.12 -10.30 2.09
N GLY A 46 -2.02 -10.58 3.04
CA GLY A 46 -2.49 -11.94 3.31
C GLY A 46 -2.13 -12.53 4.67
N LEU A 47 -1.72 -11.74 5.67
CA LEU A 47 -1.68 -12.23 7.05
C LEU A 47 -3.05 -12.05 7.76
N PRO A 48 -3.71 -13.14 8.19
CA PRO A 48 -5.13 -13.17 8.59
C PRO A 48 -5.43 -12.65 10.00
N LYS A 49 -4.55 -11.84 10.61
CA LYS A 49 -4.78 -11.27 11.95
C LYS A 49 -5.23 -9.82 11.94
N ALA A 50 -5.69 -9.31 10.81
CA ALA A 50 -6.04 -7.91 10.66
C ALA A 50 -7.38 -7.51 11.31
N GLY A 51 -8.06 -8.45 11.98
CA GLY A 51 -9.39 -8.23 12.56
C GLY A 51 -10.43 -7.85 11.50
N ALA A 52 -11.63 -7.49 11.95
CA ALA A 52 -12.73 -7.12 11.06
C ALA A 52 -12.38 -5.96 10.10
N PHE A 53 -11.49 -5.05 10.51
CA PHE A 53 -11.06 -3.93 9.69
C PHE A 53 -10.19 -4.37 8.50
N GLY A 54 -9.24 -5.28 8.70
CA GLY A 54 -8.41 -5.73 7.58
C GLY A 54 -9.12 -6.70 6.63
N GLU A 55 -10.12 -7.44 7.08
CA GLU A 55 -11.00 -8.19 6.17
C GLU A 55 -11.76 -7.23 5.24
N GLN A 56 -12.32 -6.15 5.80
CA GLN A 56 -13.00 -5.11 5.03
C GLN A 56 -12.05 -4.41 4.05
N MET A 57 -10.82 -4.08 4.48
CA MET A 57 -9.82 -3.48 3.60
C MET A 57 -9.40 -4.41 2.46
N ASN A 58 -9.30 -5.72 2.71
CA ASN A 58 -9.00 -6.69 1.66
C ASN A 58 -10.11 -6.77 0.60
N VAL A 59 -11.38 -6.77 1.04
CA VAL A 59 -12.52 -6.70 0.11
C VAL A 59 -12.48 -5.39 -0.67
N LEU A 60 -12.28 -4.27 0.03
CA LEU A 60 -12.21 -2.95 -0.58
C LEU A 60 -11.11 -2.85 -1.66
N VAL A 61 -9.91 -3.35 -1.37
CA VAL A 61 -8.80 -3.39 -2.33
C VAL A 61 -9.15 -4.31 -3.51
N ARG A 62 -9.74 -5.48 -3.28
CA ARG A 62 -10.15 -6.38 -4.37
C ARG A 62 -11.18 -5.75 -5.29
N GLU A 63 -12.25 -5.20 -4.73
CA GLU A 63 -13.30 -4.54 -5.50
C GLU A 63 -12.76 -3.31 -6.26
N HIS A 64 -11.83 -2.57 -5.64
CA HIS A 64 -11.14 -1.48 -6.31
C HIS A 64 -10.33 -1.93 -7.53
N TRP A 65 -9.60 -3.04 -7.39
CA TRP A 65 -8.80 -3.61 -8.47
C TRP A 65 -9.68 -4.09 -9.62
N ASP A 66 -10.79 -4.77 -9.32
CA ASP A 66 -11.75 -5.22 -10.33
C ASP A 66 -12.38 -4.03 -11.08
N LEU A 67 -12.70 -2.94 -10.38
CA LEU A 67 -13.23 -1.70 -10.98
C LEU A 67 -12.24 -1.05 -11.96
N THR A 68 -10.96 -1.01 -11.58
CA THR A 68 -9.98 -0.12 -12.22
C THR A 68 -9.10 -0.83 -13.24
N ALA A 69 -8.77 -2.10 -13.00
CA ALA A 69 -7.95 -2.95 -13.86
C ALA A 69 -8.75 -4.06 -14.56
N GLY A 70 -10.02 -4.23 -14.22
CA GLY A 70 -10.90 -5.24 -14.78
C GLY A 70 -11.00 -6.49 -13.91
N ARG A 71 -12.13 -7.20 -14.03
CA ARG A 71 -12.46 -8.37 -13.21
C ARG A 71 -11.36 -9.44 -13.25
N GLY A 72 -10.91 -9.89 -12.09
CA GLY A 72 -9.88 -10.91 -11.94
C GLY A 72 -8.45 -10.38 -11.94
N ALA A 73 -8.26 -9.06 -12.08
CA ALA A 73 -6.95 -8.44 -12.01
C ALA A 73 -6.30 -8.63 -10.63
N TYR A 74 -7.09 -8.59 -9.56
CA TYR A 74 -6.60 -8.83 -8.20
C TYR A 74 -5.97 -10.22 -8.09
N GLU A 75 -6.70 -11.28 -8.42
CA GLU A 75 -6.20 -12.66 -8.34
C GLU A 75 -5.00 -12.89 -9.27
N ALA A 76 -4.96 -12.25 -10.44
CA ALA A 76 -3.90 -12.46 -11.42
C ALA A 76 -2.61 -11.69 -11.12
N LYS A 77 -2.69 -10.52 -10.46
CA LYS A 77 -1.58 -9.56 -10.41
C LYS A 77 -1.26 -9.01 -9.03
N PHE A 78 -2.17 -9.08 -8.06
CA PHE A 78 -1.99 -8.44 -6.75
C PHE A 78 -0.71 -8.91 -6.04
N GLU A 79 -0.45 -10.21 -6.01
CA GLU A 79 0.74 -10.75 -5.35
C GLU A 79 2.05 -10.25 -5.98
N THR A 80 2.10 -10.15 -7.31
CA THR A 80 3.28 -9.66 -8.04
C THR A 80 3.52 -8.18 -7.76
N VAL A 81 2.47 -7.35 -7.80
CA VAL A 81 2.55 -5.92 -7.47
C VAL A 81 2.96 -5.72 -6.01
N ALA A 82 2.36 -6.47 -5.09
CA ALA A 82 2.69 -6.41 -3.67
C ALA A 82 4.16 -6.74 -3.40
N ARG A 83 4.69 -7.77 -4.08
CA ARG A 83 6.11 -8.15 -3.97
C ARG A 83 7.03 -7.07 -4.55
N GLU A 84 6.67 -6.48 -5.67
CA GLU A 84 7.45 -5.41 -6.28
C GLU A 84 7.44 -4.14 -5.42
N HIS A 85 6.29 -3.76 -4.87
CA HIS A 85 6.17 -2.65 -3.92
C HIS A 85 7.05 -2.86 -2.67
N LEU A 86 7.03 -4.07 -2.09
CA LEU A 86 7.93 -4.43 -0.98
C LEU A 86 9.40 -4.36 -1.40
N SER A 87 9.76 -4.85 -2.58
CA SER A 87 11.13 -4.79 -3.09
C SER A 87 11.62 -3.34 -3.22
N ASN A 88 10.79 -2.46 -3.80
CA ASN A 88 11.06 -1.02 -3.90
C ASN A 88 11.25 -0.39 -2.52
N TYR A 89 10.38 -0.70 -1.56
CA TYR A 89 10.49 -0.24 -0.17
C TYR A 89 11.81 -0.69 0.50
N LEU A 90 12.15 -1.97 0.38
CA LEU A 90 13.39 -2.55 0.91
C LEU A 90 14.64 -1.93 0.27
N ASN A 91 14.55 -1.53 -1.00
CA ASN A 91 15.64 -0.81 -1.67
C ASN A 91 15.82 0.59 -1.08
N ILE A 92 14.74 1.32 -0.82
CA ILE A 92 14.80 2.66 -0.21
C ILE A 92 15.46 2.61 1.18
N ILE A 93 14.99 1.74 2.07
CA ILE A 93 15.57 1.63 3.42
C ILE A 93 17.00 1.07 3.43
N SER A 94 17.43 0.40 2.37
CA SER A 94 18.82 -0.07 2.26
C SER A 94 19.82 1.04 1.89
N GLN A 95 19.34 2.18 1.39
CA GLN A 95 20.18 3.27 0.91
C GLN A 95 20.57 4.28 2.00
N GLY A 96 19.85 4.30 3.12
CA GLY A 96 20.09 5.27 4.18
C GLY A 96 19.31 4.94 5.44
N PRO A 97 19.59 5.63 6.56
CA PRO A 97 19.14 5.22 7.89
C PRO A 97 17.68 5.52 8.18
N ASN A 98 16.90 6.01 7.21
CA ASN A 98 15.57 6.57 7.42
C ASN A 98 14.48 5.69 6.81
N PHE A 99 13.33 5.62 7.48
CA PHE A 99 12.13 5.08 6.88
C PHE A 99 11.69 5.92 5.66
N PRO A 100 11.04 5.31 4.66
CA PRO A 100 10.55 6.04 3.49
C PRO A 100 9.48 7.06 3.88
N THR A 101 9.48 8.20 3.18
CA THR A 101 8.42 9.21 3.28
C THR A 101 7.12 8.73 2.62
N SER A 102 6.00 9.41 2.89
CA SER A 102 4.72 9.13 2.23
C SER A 102 4.84 9.17 0.70
N GLU A 103 5.51 10.18 0.15
CA GLU A 103 5.76 10.30 -1.29
C GLU A 103 6.57 9.12 -1.85
N GLN A 104 7.59 8.66 -1.14
CA GLN A 104 8.39 7.49 -1.57
C GLN A 104 7.59 6.18 -1.51
N ILE A 105 6.68 6.04 -0.54
CA ILE A 105 5.77 4.89 -0.44
C ILE A 105 4.77 4.91 -1.60
N GLU A 106 4.15 6.06 -1.85
CA GLU A 106 3.21 6.26 -2.94
C GLU A 106 3.88 5.98 -4.30
N GLN A 107 5.09 6.53 -4.53
CA GLN A 107 5.84 6.29 -5.75
C GLN A 107 6.18 4.81 -5.92
N SER A 108 6.62 4.16 -4.83
CA SER A 108 6.90 2.72 -4.82
C SER A 108 5.69 1.89 -5.24
N TYR A 109 4.49 2.23 -4.76
CA TYR A 109 3.26 1.50 -5.11
C TYR A 109 2.81 1.81 -6.55
N ARG A 110 2.87 3.08 -6.95
CA ARG A 110 2.60 3.53 -8.31
C ARG A 110 3.46 2.79 -9.33
N ASP A 111 4.78 2.73 -9.08
CA ASP A 111 5.73 2.05 -9.97
C ASP A 111 5.41 0.57 -10.07
N ALA A 112 5.13 -0.11 -8.95
CA ALA A 112 4.76 -1.51 -8.96
C ALA A 112 3.48 -1.77 -9.77
N VAL A 113 2.47 -0.90 -9.69
CA VAL A 113 1.24 -0.99 -10.50
C VAL A 113 1.54 -0.80 -11.99
N ILE A 114 2.27 0.25 -12.36
CA ILE A 114 2.60 0.56 -13.77
C ILE A 114 3.47 -0.53 -14.39
N ASN A 115 4.49 -0.99 -13.69
CA ASN A 115 5.42 -2.02 -14.18
C ASN A 115 4.72 -3.36 -14.41
N ASN A 116 3.61 -3.61 -13.72
CA ASN A 116 2.77 -4.79 -13.92
C ASN A 116 1.70 -4.60 -15.00
N GLY A 117 1.73 -3.49 -15.74
CA GLY A 117 0.85 -3.18 -16.87
C GLY A 117 -0.56 -2.76 -16.46
N LEU A 118 -0.73 -2.29 -15.22
CA LEU A 118 -2.02 -1.90 -14.67
C LEU A 118 -2.21 -0.36 -14.76
N PRO A 119 -3.45 0.13 -14.86
CA PRO A 119 -3.72 1.56 -14.79
C PRO A 119 -3.29 2.14 -13.44
N VAL A 120 -2.72 3.34 -13.43
CA VAL A 120 -2.27 4.04 -12.21
C VAL A 120 -3.34 4.07 -11.12
N LYS A 121 -4.59 4.35 -11.51
CA LYS A 121 -5.75 4.40 -10.61
C LYS A 121 -6.05 3.08 -9.87
N THR A 122 -5.38 1.97 -10.21
CA THR A 122 -5.45 0.71 -9.44
C THR A 122 -4.76 0.85 -8.09
N ALA A 123 -3.81 1.78 -7.96
CA ALA A 123 -3.19 2.13 -6.69
C ALA A 123 -4.19 2.94 -5.84
N ILE A 124 -4.88 2.25 -4.94
CA ILE A 124 -5.95 2.86 -4.14
C ILE A 124 -5.48 4.04 -3.28
N ASP A 125 -4.23 4.02 -2.80
CA ASP A 125 -3.63 5.12 -2.04
C ASP A 125 -3.72 6.43 -2.83
N GLY A 126 -3.42 6.38 -4.14
CA GLY A 126 -3.54 7.55 -5.02
C GLY A 126 -4.98 8.03 -5.20
N VAL A 127 -5.93 7.09 -5.29
CA VAL A 127 -7.35 7.42 -5.35
C VAL A 127 -7.81 8.08 -4.05
N ILE A 128 -7.38 7.58 -2.89
CA ILE A 128 -7.76 8.16 -1.60
C ILE A 128 -7.12 9.53 -1.43
N THR A 129 -5.81 9.66 -1.65
CA THR A 129 -5.05 10.93 -1.54
C THR A 129 -5.67 12.03 -2.40
N GLN A 130 -6.10 11.72 -3.63
CA GLN A 130 -6.67 12.69 -4.56
C GLN A 130 -8.18 12.91 -4.40
N SER A 131 -8.90 12.03 -3.69
CA SER A 131 -10.36 12.14 -3.52
C SER A 131 -10.79 13.16 -2.48
N ILE A 132 -12.09 13.50 -2.46
CA ILE A 132 -12.66 14.31 -1.37
C ILE A 132 -12.48 13.70 0.03
N LEU A 133 -12.24 12.38 0.11
CA LEU A 133 -12.04 11.70 1.39
C LEU A 133 -10.76 12.17 2.10
N SER A 134 -9.73 12.61 1.38
CA SER A 134 -8.50 13.11 2.00
C SER A 134 -8.72 14.41 2.80
N TYR A 135 -9.80 15.15 2.54
CA TYR A 135 -10.21 16.28 3.37
C TYR A 135 -11.03 15.89 4.61
N LEU A 136 -11.57 14.67 4.63
CA LEU A 136 -12.46 14.17 5.67
C LEU A 136 -11.77 13.20 6.63
N VAL A 137 -10.70 12.56 6.17
CA VAL A 137 -9.98 11.50 6.88
C VAL A 137 -8.48 11.74 6.76
N ASP A 138 -7.79 11.61 7.88
CA ASP A 138 -6.33 11.58 7.93
C ASP A 138 -5.84 10.22 7.39
N TRP A 139 -5.61 10.16 6.07
CA TRP A 139 -5.16 8.94 5.41
C TRP A 139 -3.80 8.44 5.92
N PRO A 140 -2.77 9.29 6.11
CA PRO A 140 -1.54 8.88 6.79
C PRO A 140 -1.76 8.26 8.17
N PHE A 141 -2.67 8.80 8.98
CA PHE A 141 -3.04 8.20 10.27
C PHE A 141 -3.64 6.80 10.10
N LEU A 142 -4.54 6.59 9.13
CA LEU A 142 -5.10 5.26 8.85
C LEU A 142 -4.03 4.27 8.38
N LEU A 143 -3.05 4.74 7.60
CA LEU A 143 -1.87 3.97 7.21
C LEU A 143 -0.88 3.72 8.35
N ARG A 144 -1.13 4.26 9.55
CA ARG A 144 -0.23 4.24 10.71
C ARG A 144 1.15 4.83 10.40
N LEU A 145 1.18 5.82 9.51
CA LEU A 145 2.40 6.50 9.12
C LEU A 145 2.76 7.56 10.18
N GLU A 146 4.01 7.56 10.63
CA GLU A 146 4.50 8.57 11.56
C GLU A 146 4.54 9.97 10.90
N ASN A 147 4.16 11.01 11.64
CA ASN A 147 4.06 12.39 11.13
C ASN A 147 5.38 12.88 10.48
N GLU A 148 6.54 12.44 10.99
CA GLU A 148 7.87 12.80 10.47
C GLU A 148 8.20 12.18 9.10
N ARG A 149 7.37 11.24 8.63
CA ARG A 149 7.42 10.61 7.31
C ARG A 149 6.42 11.23 6.34
N VAL A 150 5.40 11.93 6.84
CA VAL A 150 4.37 12.57 6.00
C VAL A 150 4.95 13.83 5.35
N VAL A 151 4.99 13.85 4.02
CA VAL A 151 5.43 14.98 3.20
C VAL A 151 4.41 15.26 2.11
N PRO A 152 4.35 16.49 1.56
CA PRO A 152 3.60 16.76 0.34
C PRO A 152 4.05 15.80 -0.77
N SER A 153 3.09 15.28 -1.54
CA SER A 153 3.34 14.35 -2.62
C SER A 153 2.60 14.82 -3.88
N THR A 154 3.25 14.65 -5.03
CA THR A 154 2.64 14.89 -6.36
C THR A 154 2.50 13.59 -7.17
N VAL A 155 2.79 12.44 -6.54
CA VAL A 155 2.89 11.13 -7.21
C VAL A 155 1.64 10.77 -7.99
N PHE A 156 0.46 11.19 -7.52
CA PHE A 156 -0.84 10.85 -8.12
C PHE A 156 -1.58 12.06 -8.69
N ASP A 157 -0.91 13.19 -8.95
CA ASP A 157 -1.55 14.42 -9.45
C ASP A 157 -2.17 14.27 -10.85
N ASP A 158 -1.86 13.18 -11.55
CA ASP A 158 -2.49 12.80 -12.81
C ASP A 158 -3.89 12.16 -12.64
N ILE A 159 -4.29 11.82 -11.41
CA ILE A 159 -5.66 11.42 -11.07
C ILE A 159 -6.42 12.64 -10.58
N THR A 160 -7.39 13.12 -11.36
CA THR A 160 -8.18 14.30 -10.94
C THR A 160 -9.04 13.99 -9.71
N MET A 161 -9.30 14.99 -8.87
CA MET A 161 -10.18 14.83 -7.69
C MET A 161 -11.57 14.27 -8.04
N LEU A 162 -12.14 14.66 -9.19
CA LEU A 162 -13.43 14.15 -9.65
C LEU A 162 -13.35 12.65 -9.99
N GLU A 163 -12.32 12.25 -10.74
CA GLU A 163 -12.10 10.84 -11.09
C GLU A 163 -11.81 9.98 -9.86
N ALA A 164 -10.96 10.47 -8.95
CA ALA A 164 -10.64 9.81 -7.70
C ALA A 164 -11.89 9.63 -6.83
N SER A 165 -12.69 10.69 -6.65
CA SER A 165 -13.91 10.64 -5.83
C SER A 165 -14.97 9.72 -6.42
N ALA A 166 -15.15 9.72 -7.75
CA ALA A 166 -16.06 8.80 -8.42
C ALA A 166 -15.61 7.34 -8.27
N SER A 167 -14.31 7.07 -8.45
CA SER A 167 -13.74 5.73 -8.30
C SER A 167 -13.88 5.21 -6.86
N LEU A 168 -13.65 6.06 -5.87
CA LEU A 168 -13.80 5.71 -4.46
C LEU A 168 -15.25 5.46 -4.06
N TYR A 169 -16.18 6.28 -4.55
CA TYR A 169 -17.62 6.05 -4.34
C TYR A 169 -18.06 4.68 -4.89
N MET A 170 -17.68 4.36 -6.12
CA MET A 170 -18.00 3.07 -6.73
C MET A 170 -17.33 1.91 -5.99
N THR A 171 -16.06 2.06 -5.61
CA THR A 171 -15.33 1.07 -4.80
C THR A 171 -16.07 0.80 -3.49
N GLY A 172 -16.45 1.84 -2.75
CA GLY A 172 -17.19 1.70 -1.50
C GLY A 172 -18.56 1.05 -1.68
N HIS A 173 -19.29 1.40 -2.74
CA HIS A 173 -20.57 0.77 -3.05
C HIS A 173 -20.43 -0.74 -3.32
N MET A 174 -19.46 -1.15 -4.14
CA MET A 174 -19.21 -2.57 -4.43
C MET A 174 -18.72 -3.33 -3.19
N THR A 175 -17.85 -2.71 -2.39
CA THR A 175 -17.38 -3.26 -1.11
C THR A 175 -18.55 -3.56 -0.17
N LEU A 176 -19.48 -2.61 -0.02
CA LEU A 176 -20.66 -2.79 0.83
C LEU A 176 -21.54 -3.95 0.33
N LEU A 177 -21.76 -4.05 -0.99
CA LEU A 177 -22.53 -5.15 -1.58
C LEU A 177 -21.85 -6.51 -1.38
N ALA A 178 -20.52 -6.58 -1.42
CA ALA A 178 -19.76 -7.82 -1.23
C ALA A 178 -19.73 -8.31 0.23
N LEU A 179 -19.98 -7.42 1.19
CA LEU A 179 -19.99 -7.73 2.64
C LEU A 179 -21.38 -8.06 3.21
N MET A 180 -22.45 -7.92 2.41
CA MET A 180 -23.84 -8.21 2.79
C MET A 180 -24.25 -9.64 2.41
#